data_AF-A0A0A5FTR0-F1
#
_entry.id   AF-A0A0A5FTR0-F1
#
_cell.length_a   1.000
_cell.length_b   1.000
_cell.length_c   1.000
_cell.angle_alpha   90.00
_cell.angle_beta   90.00
_cell.angle_gamma   90.00
#
_symmetry.space_group_name_H-M   'P 1'
#
loop_
_entity.id
_entity.type
_entity.pdbx_description
1 polymer ?
#
loop_
_entity_poly.entity_id
_entity_poly.type
_entity_poly.pdbx_seq_one_letter_code
_entity_poly.pdbx_strand_id
1 'polypeptide(L)'
;MCGNCFILTELFKTADSNPHQNYFPILALLKEMNKQSRIDLFAGDCPLEEVERHLSEEKHYTIQHYFKCVDCNQYFLIGACIRGMPIYKCLDDLKDLKVKSTLWGSCGSIFEE
;
A
#
# COMPACT_ATOMS: atom_id res chain seq x y z
N MET A 1 -3.32 -18.31 -7.37
CA MET A 1 -2.61 -17.26 -6.61
C MET A 1 -1.12 -17.58 -6.60
N CYS A 2 -0.23 -16.64 -6.94
CA CYS A 2 1.22 -16.89 -6.93
C CYS A 2 1.81 -16.82 -5.51
N GLY A 3 3.08 -17.20 -5.33
CA GLY A 3 3.75 -17.20 -4.02
C GLY A 3 3.81 -15.82 -3.36
N ASN A 4 4.10 -14.76 -4.13
CA ASN A 4 4.09 -13.39 -3.62
C ASN A 4 2.69 -12.96 -3.16
N CYS A 5 1.68 -13.26 -3.98
CA CYS A 5 0.28 -12.95 -3.70
C CYS A 5 -0.21 -13.72 -2.44
N PHE A 6 0.21 -14.97 -2.23
CA PHE A 6 -0.09 -15.75 -1.00
C PHE A 6 0.52 -15.10 0.25
N ILE A 7 1.82 -14.76 0.22
CA ILE A 7 2.51 -14.13 1.35
C ILE A 7 1.81 -12.83 1.78
N LEU A 8 1.50 -11.96 0.82
CA LEU A 8 0.83 -10.68 1.11
C LEU A 8 -0.59 -10.86 1.63
N THR A 9 -1.34 -11.83 1.09
CA THR A 9 -2.69 -12.13 1.56
C THR A 9 -2.68 -12.57 3.04
N GLU A 10 -1.78 -13.48 3.40
CA GLU A 10 -1.66 -13.95 4.79
C GLU A 10 -1.11 -12.86 5.72
N LEU A 11 -0.16 -12.06 5.24
CA LEU A 11 0.35 -10.89 5.95
C LEU A 11 -0.77 -9.90 6.26
N PHE A 12 -1.61 -9.55 5.27
CA PHE A 12 -2.69 -8.57 5.43
C PHE A 12 -3.80 -9.09 6.36
N LYS A 13 -4.13 -10.38 6.30
CA LYS A 13 -5.03 -11.01 7.28
C LYS A 13 -4.49 -10.93 8.70
N THR A 14 -3.19 -11.18 8.87
CA THR A 14 -2.54 -11.11 10.19
C THR A 14 -2.46 -9.67 10.70
N ALA A 15 -2.22 -8.72 9.80
CA ALA A 15 -2.18 -7.29 10.09
C ALA A 15 -3.42 -6.81 10.83
N ASP A 16 -4.58 -7.28 10.35
CA ASP A 16 -5.90 -6.85 10.79
C ASP A 16 -6.19 -7.21 12.26
N SER A 17 -5.45 -8.15 12.83
CA SER A 17 -5.53 -8.48 14.27
C SER A 17 -5.03 -7.35 15.17
N ASN A 18 -4.01 -6.58 14.73
CA ASN A 18 -3.43 -5.45 15.45
C ASN A 18 -3.05 -4.33 14.46
N PRO A 19 -4.04 -3.67 13.83
CA PRO A 19 -3.84 -2.84 12.64
C PRO A 19 -2.82 -1.71 12.82
N HIS A 20 -2.84 -1.03 13.97
CA HIS A 20 -1.93 0.08 14.26
C HIS A 20 -0.50 -0.38 14.50
N GLN A 21 -0.31 -1.45 15.27
CA GLN A 21 1.03 -1.97 15.59
C GLN A 21 1.70 -2.62 14.37
N ASN A 22 0.90 -3.19 13.46
CA ASN A 22 1.40 -3.88 12.28
C ASN A 22 1.66 -2.96 11.08
N TYR A 23 1.23 -1.70 11.11
CA TYR A 23 1.33 -0.81 9.95
C TYR A 23 2.77 -0.58 9.48
N PHE A 24 3.64 -0.07 10.36
CA PHE A 24 5.04 0.18 10.02
C PHE A 24 5.83 -1.10 9.70
N PRO A 25 5.68 -2.21 10.47
CA PRO A 25 6.29 -3.49 10.10
C PRO A 25 5.90 -3.98 8.69
N ILE A 26 4.62 -3.86 8.32
CA ILE A 26 4.15 -4.27 7.00
C ILE A 26 4.68 -3.33 5.92
N LEU A 27 4.65 -2.02 6.16
CA LEU A 27 5.22 -1.04 5.24
C LEU A 27 6.69 -1.31 4.95
N ALA A 28 7.47 -1.69 5.97
CA ALA A 28 8.87 -2.07 5.82
C ALA A 28 9.05 -3.33 4.95
N LEU A 29 8.19 -4.35 5.13
CA LEU A 29 8.21 -5.55 4.30
C LEU A 29 7.80 -5.26 2.85
N LEU A 30 6.77 -4.44 2.63
CA LEU A 30 6.33 -4.02 1.30
C LEU A 30 7.45 -3.26 0.57
N LYS A 31 8.14 -2.36 1.29
CA LYS A 31 9.31 -1.66 0.77
C LYS A 31 10.42 -2.62 0.32
N GLU A 32 10.71 -3.65 1.11
CA GLU A 32 11.72 -4.65 0.74
C GLU A 32 11.27 -5.50 -0.47
N MET A 33 10.01 -5.91 -0.50
CA MET A 33 9.46 -6.63 -1.67
C MET A 33 9.48 -5.78 -2.94
N ASN A 34 9.24 -4.46 -2.82
CA ASN A 34 9.34 -3.52 -3.94
C ASN A 34 10.78 -3.40 -4.46
N LYS A 35 11.76 -3.28 -3.56
CA LYS A 35 13.18 -3.27 -3.92
C LYS A 35 13.63 -4.56 -4.62
N GLN A 36 13.04 -5.69 -4.26
CA GLN A 36 13.30 -7.00 -4.86
C GLN A 36 12.51 -7.23 -6.17
N SER A 37 11.79 -6.23 -6.68
CA SER A 37 10.92 -6.34 -7.87
C SER A 37 9.87 -7.47 -7.77
N ARG A 38 9.45 -7.83 -6.55
CA ARG A 38 8.40 -8.85 -6.32
C ARG A 38 7.01 -8.24 -6.39
N ILE A 39 6.93 -6.97 -6.00
CA ILE A 39 5.79 -6.09 -6.18
C ILE A 39 6.28 -4.76 -6.73
N ASP A 40 5.36 -4.02 -7.31
CA ASP A 40 5.55 -2.69 -7.82
C ASP A 40 4.65 -1.71 -7.05
N LEU A 41 5.18 -0.55 -6.67
CA LEU A 41 4.38 0.55 -6.16
C LEU A 41 3.61 1.16 -7.34
N PHE A 42 2.39 0.67 -7.54
CA PHE A 42 1.57 1.04 -8.69
C PHE A 42 1.06 2.48 -8.59
N ALA A 43 0.58 2.87 -7.41
CA ALA A 43 0.11 4.22 -7.15
C ALA A 43 0.17 4.52 -5.64
N GLY A 44 0.39 5.76 -5.25
CA GLY A 44 0.36 6.15 -3.85
C GLY A 44 0.47 7.65 -3.64
N ASP A 45 0.19 8.06 -2.41
CA ASP A 45 0.21 9.46 -2.02
C ASP A 45 1.63 10.04 -1.91
N CYS A 46 2.60 9.20 -1.54
CA CYS A 46 3.99 9.62 -1.35
C CYS A 46 4.94 8.42 -1.46
N PRO A 47 6.26 8.65 -1.59
CA PRO A 47 7.25 7.58 -1.42
C PRO A 47 7.11 6.88 -0.06
N LEU A 48 7.41 5.58 -0.01
CA LEU A 48 7.27 4.78 1.22
C LEU A 48 8.15 5.30 2.37
N GLU A 49 9.27 5.94 2.03
CA GLU A 49 10.20 6.61 2.94
C GLU A 49 9.59 7.81 3.67
N GLU A 50 8.61 8.47 3.06
CA GLU A 50 8.06 9.73 3.57
C GLU A 50 6.80 9.53 4.43
N VAL A 51 6.29 8.31 4.53
CA VAL A 51 5.03 8.01 5.23
C VAL A 51 5.05 8.50 6.67
N GLU A 52 6.11 8.20 7.41
CA GLU A 52 6.24 8.62 8.82
C GLU A 52 6.25 10.14 8.97
N ARG A 53 6.96 10.84 8.06
CA ARG A 53 6.99 12.30 8.01
C ARG A 53 5.59 12.87 7.75
N HIS A 54 4.90 12.38 6.73
CA HIS A 54 3.56 12.87 6.37
C HIS A 54 2.52 12.59 7.46
N LEU A 55 2.59 11.44 8.14
CA LEU A 55 1.73 11.14 9.28
C LEU A 55 1.98 12.10 10.46
N SER A 56 3.26 12.40 10.73
CA SER A 56 3.65 13.31 11.84
C SER A 56 3.31 14.77 11.56
N GLU A 57 3.32 15.19 10.30
CA GLU A 57 2.95 16.55 9.90
C GLU A 57 1.43 16.80 9.94
N GLU A 58 0.61 15.74 9.96
CA GLU A 58 -0.86 15.77 9.96
C GLU A 58 -1.50 16.67 8.86
N LYS A 59 -0.75 16.99 7.81
CA LYS A 59 -1.24 17.82 6.68
C LYS A 59 -2.26 17.10 5.83
N HIS A 60 -2.15 15.79 5.74
CA HIS A 60 -3.06 14.92 5.02
C HIS A 60 -3.67 13.90 5.98
N TYR A 61 -4.99 13.78 5.99
CA TYR A 61 -5.70 12.91 6.92
C TYR A 61 -5.44 11.42 6.67
N THR A 62 -5.14 11.06 5.42
CA THR A 62 -4.93 9.68 5.00
C THR A 62 -3.72 9.57 4.11
N ILE A 63 -3.04 8.44 4.18
CA ILE A 63 -1.99 8.03 3.25
C ILE A 63 -2.39 6.66 2.70
N GLN A 64 -2.38 6.51 1.38
CA GLN A 64 -2.71 5.26 0.70
C GLN A 64 -1.62 4.88 -0.31
N HIS A 65 -1.38 3.58 -0.42
CA HIS A 65 -0.52 2.96 -1.41
C HIS A 65 -1.18 1.72 -2.00
N TYR A 66 -1.12 1.65 -3.32
CA TYR A 66 -1.54 0.55 -4.16
C TYR A 66 -0.30 -0.15 -4.67
N PHE A 67 -0.18 -1.43 -4.35
CA PHE A 67 0.86 -2.29 -4.89
C PHE A 67 0.28 -3.23 -5.92
N LYS A 68 1.09 -3.58 -6.91
CA LYS A 68 0.77 -4.56 -7.93
C LYS A 68 1.78 -5.70 -7.87
N CYS A 69 1.33 -6.94 -7.85
CA CYS A 69 2.24 -8.06 -7.98
C CYS A 69 2.79 -8.16 -9.40
N VAL A 70 4.11 -8.28 -9.52
CA VAL A 70 4.79 -8.38 -10.82
C VAL A 70 4.46 -9.68 -11.55
N ASP A 71 4.30 -10.80 -10.82
CA ASP A 71 4.01 -12.10 -11.43
C ASP A 71 2.54 -12.27 -11.83
N CYS A 72 1.63 -11.81 -10.96
CA CYS A 72 0.24 -12.24 -10.96
C CYS A 72 -0.75 -11.08 -11.26
N ASN A 73 -0.26 -9.84 -11.33
CA ASN A 73 -1.03 -8.61 -11.51
C ASN A 73 -2.15 -8.35 -10.48
N GLN A 74 -2.19 -9.10 -9.37
CA GLN A 74 -3.08 -8.81 -8.23
C GLN A 74 -2.69 -7.48 -7.59
N TYR A 75 -3.70 -6.72 -7.14
CA TYR A 75 -3.49 -5.46 -6.45
C TYR A 75 -3.67 -5.60 -4.93
N PHE A 76 -2.94 -4.76 -4.20
CA PHE A 76 -2.99 -4.69 -2.75
C PHE A 76 -3.07 -3.23 -2.34
N LEU A 77 -3.96 -2.90 -1.40
CA LEU A 77 -4.08 -1.57 -0.82
C LEU A 77 -3.65 -1.62 0.63
N ILE A 78 -2.73 -0.74 0.98
CA ILE A 78 -2.41 -0.39 2.35
C ILE A 78 -2.69 1.10 2.55
N GLY A 79 -3.24 1.48 3.70
CA GLY A 79 -3.40 2.88 4.02
C GLY A 79 -3.45 3.14 5.50
N ALA A 80 -3.05 4.34 5.91
CA ALA A 80 -3.16 4.84 7.26
C ALA A 80 -4.05 6.08 7.29
N CYS A 81 -4.73 6.27 8.42
CA CYS A 81 -5.44 7.49 8.76
C CYS A 81 -4.90 7.98 10.09
N ILE A 82 -4.58 9.27 10.22
CA ILE A 82 -4.07 9.85 11.48
C ILE A 82 -5.07 9.72 12.64
N ARG A 83 -6.36 9.48 12.34
CA ARG A 83 -7.46 9.37 13.30
C ARG A 83 -8.20 8.03 13.24
N GLY A 84 -7.74 7.09 12.42
CA GLY A 84 -8.49 5.89 12.07
C GLY A 84 -7.63 4.64 11.98
N MET A 85 -8.30 3.51 11.80
CA MET A 85 -7.64 2.22 11.66
C MET A 85 -6.94 2.11 10.30
N PRO A 86 -5.68 1.66 10.25
CA PRO A 86 -5.04 1.31 8.99
C PRO A 86 -5.85 0.27 8.22
N ILE A 87 -5.82 0.37 6.89
CA ILE A 87 -6.51 -0.54 6.00
C ILE A 87 -5.51 -1.46 5.31
N TYR A 88 -5.88 -2.73 5.16
CA TYR A 88 -5.15 -3.74 4.42
C TYR A 88 -6.14 -4.50 3.54
N LYS A 89 -6.03 -4.40 2.22
CA LYS A 89 -6.97 -5.04 1.29
C LYS A 89 -6.27 -5.72 0.14
N CYS A 90 -6.77 -6.90 -0.23
CA CYS A 90 -6.47 -7.54 -1.51
C CYS A 90 -7.55 -7.11 -2.51
N LEU A 91 -7.15 -6.71 -3.72
CA LEU A 91 -8.03 -6.16 -4.74
C LEU A 91 -7.88 -6.97 -6.04
N ASP A 92 -8.98 -7.48 -6.57
CA ASP A 92 -9.00 -8.30 -7.79
C ASP A 92 -8.91 -7.46 -9.07
N ASP A 93 -9.40 -6.22 -9.02
CA ASP A 93 -9.27 -5.23 -10.09
C ASP A 93 -9.30 -3.81 -9.47
N LEU A 94 -8.73 -2.85 -10.19
CA LEU A 94 -8.80 -1.43 -9.88
C LEU A 94 -9.90 -0.70 -10.68
N LYS A 95 -10.61 -1.37 -11.59
CA LYS A 95 -11.64 -0.74 -12.46
C LYS A 95 -12.71 0.06 -11.73
N ASP A 96 -13.08 -0.34 -10.51
CA ASP A 96 -14.06 0.40 -9.71
C ASP A 96 -13.43 1.47 -8.82
N LEU A 97 -12.10 1.46 -8.69
CA LEU A 97 -11.36 2.43 -7.90
C LEU A 97 -10.85 3.54 -8.80
N LYS A 98 -11.37 4.75 -8.63
CA LYS A 98 -10.77 5.95 -9.23
C LYS A 98 -9.50 6.33 -8.46
N VAL A 99 -8.47 5.48 -8.54
CA VAL A 99 -7.18 5.58 -7.81
C VAL A 99 -6.61 7.01 -7.87
N LYS A 100 -6.60 7.61 -9.06
CA LYS A 100 -6.11 8.99 -9.27
C LYS A 100 -6.92 10.07 -8.56
N SER A 101 -8.20 9.83 -8.27
CA SER A 101 -9.05 10.79 -7.54
C SER A 101 -9.12 10.53 -6.04
N THR A 102 -8.68 9.36 -5.58
CA THR A 102 -8.64 9.00 -4.15
C THR A 102 -7.31 9.37 -3.49
N LEU A 103 -6.25 9.50 -4.28
CA LEU A 103 -4.93 9.93 -3.85
C LEU A 103 -4.83 11.46 -3.91
N TRP A 104 -4.19 12.07 -2.93
CA TRP A 104 -3.77 13.47 -2.99
C TRP A 104 -2.38 13.64 -3.61
N GLY A 105 -1.60 12.55 -3.65
CA GLY A 105 -0.30 12.52 -4.33
C GLY A 105 -0.30 11.75 -5.64
N SER A 106 0.89 11.65 -6.24
CA SER A 106 1.12 11.05 -7.56
C SER A 106 2.41 10.21 -7.60
N CYS A 107 2.62 9.37 -6.58
CA CYS A 107 3.77 8.47 -6.52
C CYS A 107 3.42 7.10 -7.13
N GLY A 108 4.37 6.46 -7.83
CA GLY A 108 4.23 5.10 -8.34
C GLY A 108 4.14 5.02 -9.87
N SER A 109 4.25 3.79 -10.39
CA SER A 109 4.46 3.50 -11.80
C SER A 109 3.33 3.97 -12.73
N ILE A 110 2.11 4.17 -12.24
CA ILE A 110 1.01 4.72 -13.06
C ILE A 110 1.17 6.22 -13.40
N PHE A 111 2.09 6.90 -12.72
CA PHE A 111 2.39 8.32 -12.92
C PHE A 111 3.74 8.56 -13.60
N GLU A 112 4.55 7.51 -13.74
CA GLU A 112 5.81 7.53 -14.45
C GLU A 112 5.52 7.23 -15.92
N GLU A 113 5.56 8.27 -16.77
CA GLU A 113 5.35 8.18 -18.23
C GLU A 113 6.55 7.58 -18.97
#